data_AF-A0A060SY71-F1
#
_entry.id   AF-A0A060SY71-F1
#
_cell.length_a   1.000
_cell.length_b   1.000
_cell.length_c   1.000
_cell.angle_alpha   90.00
_cell.angle_beta   90.00
_cell.angle_gamma   90.00
#
_symmetry.space_group_name_H-M   'P 1'
#
loop_
_entity.id
_entity.type
_entity.pdbx_description
1 polymer ?
#
loop_
_entity_poly.entity_id
_entity_poly.type
_entity_poly.pdbx_seq_one_letter_code
_entity_poly.pdbx_strand_id
1 'polypeptide(L)'
;MHHTKTKWGKKPQTFCIKLATLFRSFAMGTSRTVASSSRRIVASELEDLYALTIVSLNLNEAPRKSSRRPNDVLFHSKVYPFSFTVEEALQKMKNLVLKKTNGSSITTILCRLDHSSSLRVLSRFIDARLLHFPGDRTRKEVMMGAVLQPTAKGIFLLSRCYTRQGLGVESLKSLLASQYNSMECFTFDRQPQTDAIVTSECLVHLLFEKFMGTGPNYYNPALSHEFGKNPISQRSPYAHRYYTHPDSDALTQYYNSEGVRLFANHPVGGGTRVPWCFTGRAAFQWLVECTDAMSSREACELANTFVRSGLVVRIGVDEEARRMDFSKNSFYLLTEKGRQVCQWTRNVNEVVTSSRELTDCSLDMVLGDAGLRLLFRKHLEKDFCQENLNFYTDFQRFKSEYRRHQGGHQKSTVTAIYTLTDRYLSSGAPQQLNLNSQLSSEISKVIRRLDSSGSEAAEKCNQLLLQAESEVYKMMETDSLPKFLKSQEFEMAKRIFAYQLS
;
A
#
# COMPACT_ATOMS: atom_id res chain seq x y z
N MET A 1 39.95 -55.79 -19.62
CA MET A 1 38.68 -55.07 -19.39
C MET A 1 38.48 -54.89 -17.88
N HIS A 2 38.94 -53.78 -17.31
CA HIS A 2 38.62 -53.41 -15.93
C HIS A 2 38.00 -52.01 -15.97
N HIS A 3 36.69 -51.95 -15.72
CA HIS A 3 35.93 -50.71 -15.70
C HIS A 3 36.20 -49.93 -14.41
N THR A 4 36.75 -48.74 -14.60
CA THR A 4 36.82 -47.65 -13.63
C THR A 4 35.42 -47.12 -13.31
N LYS A 5 35.04 -47.13 -12.02
CA LYS A 5 33.85 -46.41 -11.53
C LYS A 5 34.26 -45.03 -11.04
N THR A 6 34.00 -44.00 -11.83
CA THR A 6 33.97 -42.59 -11.42
C THR A 6 32.74 -42.34 -10.55
N LYS A 7 32.95 -42.01 -9.27
CA LYS A 7 31.91 -41.45 -8.39
C LYS A 7 31.87 -39.93 -8.57
N TRP A 8 30.90 -39.44 -9.35
CA TRP A 8 30.46 -38.05 -9.32
C TRP A 8 28.94 -38.00 -9.15
N GLY A 9 28.49 -37.15 -8.24
CA GLY A 9 27.08 -36.99 -7.88
C GLY A 9 26.90 -36.74 -6.39
N LYS A 10 27.52 -35.67 -5.86
CA LYS A 10 27.09 -35.12 -4.57
C LYS A 10 25.63 -34.70 -4.75
N LYS A 11 24.72 -35.38 -4.05
CA LYS A 11 23.31 -34.97 -3.93
C LYS A 11 23.27 -33.51 -3.43
N PRO A 12 22.40 -32.65 -3.96
CA PRO A 12 22.19 -31.33 -3.37
C PRO A 12 21.74 -31.53 -1.92
N GLN A 13 22.50 -30.99 -0.97
CA GLN A 13 22.11 -30.95 0.42
C GLN A 13 20.83 -30.12 0.54
N THR A 14 19.71 -30.78 0.76
CA THR A 14 18.46 -30.17 1.18
C THR A 14 18.65 -29.57 2.58
N PHE A 15 19.06 -28.31 2.63
CA PHE A 15 19.12 -27.53 3.87
C PHE A 15 17.70 -27.20 4.33
N CYS A 16 17.15 -28.04 5.20
CA CYS A 16 15.91 -27.82 5.93
C CYS A 16 16.13 -26.82 7.08
N ILE A 17 16.42 -25.56 6.76
CA ILE A 17 16.25 -24.45 7.71
C ILE A 17 14.91 -23.78 7.37
N LYS A 18 14.01 -23.73 8.35
CA LYS A 18 12.69 -23.09 8.28
C LYS A 18 12.80 -21.61 7.89
N LEU A 19 12.83 -21.30 6.58
CA LEU A 19 12.76 -19.94 6.05
C LEU A 19 11.29 -19.49 5.93
N ALA A 20 10.82 -18.84 6.99
CA ALA A 20 9.58 -18.08 7.06
C ALA A 20 9.84 -16.58 6.79
N THR A 21 10.71 -16.25 5.84
CA THR A 21 11.50 -14.99 5.85
C THR A 21 10.91 -13.87 4.99
N LEU A 22 9.67 -14.02 4.49
CA LEU A 22 9.05 -13.04 3.58
C LEU A 22 7.82 -12.35 4.17
N PHE A 23 7.25 -12.91 5.23
CA PHE A 23 6.11 -12.34 5.95
C PHE A 23 6.54 -12.10 7.39
N ARG A 24 6.71 -10.82 7.77
CA ARG A 24 7.28 -10.40 9.07
C ARG A 24 6.59 -11.06 10.28
N SER A 25 5.36 -11.57 10.14
CA SER A 25 4.60 -12.23 11.22
C SER A 25 4.69 -13.76 11.28
N PHE A 26 4.95 -14.46 10.18
CA PHE A 26 4.94 -15.94 10.17
C PHE A 26 6.24 -16.55 10.70
N ALA A 27 7.33 -15.79 10.77
CA ALA A 27 8.62 -16.26 11.28
C ALA A 27 8.69 -16.37 12.81
N MET A 28 7.83 -15.65 13.53
CA MET A 28 7.79 -15.61 14.98
C MET A 28 6.85 -16.69 15.55
N GLY A 29 7.21 -17.95 15.32
CA GLY A 29 6.59 -19.08 16.01
C GLY A 29 6.81 -20.40 15.28
N THR A 30 7.48 -21.34 15.94
CA THR A 30 7.32 -22.77 15.67
C THR A 30 5.85 -23.10 15.42
N SER A 31 5.47 -23.49 14.19
CA SER A 31 4.15 -24.07 13.89
C SER A 31 3.00 -23.46 14.69
N ARG A 32 2.90 -22.13 14.75
CA ARG A 32 1.77 -21.47 15.41
C ARG A 32 0.68 -21.32 14.37
N THR A 33 -0.38 -22.08 14.56
CA THR A 33 -1.69 -21.72 14.02
C THR A 33 -1.93 -20.25 14.34
N VAL A 34 -2.29 -19.43 13.36
CA VAL A 34 -2.71 -18.02 13.53
C VAL A 34 -3.97 -17.91 14.44
N ALA A 35 -4.46 -19.04 14.96
CA ALA A 35 -5.79 -19.24 15.50
C ALA A 35 -5.90 -19.25 17.04
N SER A 36 -4.85 -18.99 17.84
CA SER A 36 -4.96 -19.12 19.31
C SER A 36 -4.94 -17.82 20.13
N SER A 37 -4.88 -16.64 19.51
CA SER A 37 -5.00 -15.40 20.29
C SER A 37 -5.80 -14.36 19.54
N SER A 38 -6.69 -13.67 20.25
CA SER A 38 -7.49 -12.51 19.83
C SER A 38 -6.66 -11.30 19.38
N ARG A 39 -5.43 -11.51 18.91
CA ARG A 39 -4.51 -10.49 18.43
C ARG A 39 -5.06 -9.92 17.13
N ARG A 40 -5.22 -8.60 17.11
CA ARG A 40 -5.59 -7.84 15.93
C ARG A 40 -4.52 -8.01 14.85
N ILE A 41 -4.95 -8.45 13.66
CA ILE A 41 -4.11 -8.48 12.45
C ILE A 41 -3.74 -7.04 12.11
N VAL A 42 -2.44 -6.75 12.03
CA VAL A 42 -1.94 -5.42 11.64
C VAL A 42 -2.04 -5.24 10.12
N ALA A 43 -1.96 -4.00 9.62
CA ALA A 43 -2.11 -3.68 8.20
C ALA A 43 -1.09 -4.41 7.33
N SER A 44 0.18 -4.47 7.74
CA SER A 44 1.22 -5.19 6.99
C SER A 44 0.90 -6.69 6.86
N GLU A 45 0.44 -7.33 7.94
CA GLU A 45 0.04 -8.75 7.95
C GLU A 45 -1.18 -9.00 7.06
N LEU A 46 -2.11 -8.05 6.99
CA LEU A 46 -3.30 -8.16 6.16
C LEU A 46 -2.95 -8.02 4.67
N GLU A 47 -2.06 -7.10 4.30
CA GLU A 47 -1.53 -6.95 2.92
C GLU A 47 -0.84 -8.24 2.46
N ASP A 48 -0.04 -8.82 3.36
CA ASP A 48 0.70 -10.06 3.17
C ASP A 48 -0.20 -11.28 2.95
N LEU A 49 -1.21 -11.46 3.82
CA LEU A 49 -2.23 -12.50 3.69
C LEU A 49 -3.07 -12.32 2.41
N TYR A 50 -3.40 -11.08 2.08
CA TYR A 50 -4.12 -10.76 0.85
C TYR A 50 -3.31 -11.17 -0.37
N ALA A 51 -2.04 -10.75 -0.44
CA ALA A 51 -1.14 -11.12 -1.53
C ALA A 51 -1.08 -12.64 -1.69
N LEU A 52 -0.73 -13.38 -0.62
CA LEU A 52 -0.67 -14.84 -0.61
C LEU A 52 -1.94 -15.51 -1.16
N THR A 53 -3.10 -15.01 -0.72
CA THR A 53 -4.40 -15.53 -1.14
C THR A 53 -4.60 -15.36 -2.64
N ILE A 54 -4.41 -14.15 -3.16
CA ILE A 54 -4.60 -13.85 -4.58
C ILE A 54 -3.61 -14.61 -5.46
N VAL A 55 -2.33 -14.72 -5.05
CA VAL A 55 -1.34 -15.53 -5.77
C VAL A 55 -1.81 -16.99 -5.88
N SER A 56 -2.26 -17.55 -4.76
CA SER A 56 -2.60 -18.97 -4.64
C SER A 56 -3.85 -19.35 -5.42
N LEU A 57 -4.74 -18.38 -5.68
CA LEU A 57 -5.94 -18.56 -6.48
C LEU A 57 -5.64 -18.64 -7.98
N ASN A 58 -4.54 -18.04 -8.46
CA ASN A 58 -4.14 -18.02 -9.88
C ASN A 58 -5.31 -17.57 -10.78
N LEU A 59 -5.72 -16.30 -10.57
CA LEU A 59 -6.89 -15.70 -11.20
C LEU A 59 -6.68 -15.52 -12.70
N ASN A 60 -7.71 -15.84 -13.49
CA ASN A 60 -7.69 -15.74 -14.95
C ASN A 60 -8.77 -14.77 -15.45
N GLU A 61 -8.54 -14.19 -16.64
CA GLU A 61 -9.47 -13.26 -17.28
C GLU A 61 -10.79 -13.93 -17.71
N ALA A 62 -10.71 -15.17 -18.22
CA ALA A 62 -11.86 -16.06 -18.34
C ALA A 62 -11.95 -16.88 -17.05
N PRO A 63 -12.99 -16.70 -16.20
CA PRO A 63 -13.11 -17.52 -15.00
C PRO A 63 -13.28 -18.99 -15.40
N ARG A 64 -12.68 -19.86 -14.59
CA ARG A 64 -12.75 -21.30 -14.82
C ARG A 64 -14.23 -21.68 -14.82
N LYS A 65 -14.68 -22.42 -15.84
CA LYS A 65 -16.02 -22.99 -15.88
C LYS A 65 -16.16 -23.84 -14.60
N SER A 66 -16.84 -23.31 -13.57
CA SER A 66 -17.25 -24.11 -12.43
C SER A 66 -17.99 -25.33 -12.97
N SER A 67 -17.82 -26.51 -12.39
CA SER A 67 -18.59 -27.71 -12.75
C SER A 67 -20.09 -27.45 -12.51
N ARG A 68 -20.76 -26.79 -13.45
CA ARG A 68 -22.21 -26.59 -13.42
C ARG A 68 -22.86 -27.89 -13.83
N ARG A 69 -23.87 -28.28 -13.06
CA ARG A 69 -24.79 -29.33 -13.48
C ARG A 69 -25.50 -28.84 -14.76
N PRO A 70 -25.77 -29.71 -15.75
CA PRO A 70 -26.28 -29.32 -17.06
C PRO A 70 -27.62 -28.56 -17.10
N ASN A 71 -28.34 -28.43 -15.98
CA ASN A 71 -29.73 -27.94 -15.97
C ASN A 71 -29.93 -26.46 -15.57
N ASP A 72 -28.87 -25.70 -15.24
CA ASP A 72 -29.00 -24.25 -14.92
C ASP A 72 -28.96 -23.36 -16.17
N VAL A 73 -29.83 -23.65 -17.14
CA VAL A 73 -29.85 -22.96 -18.46
C VAL A 73 -30.73 -21.70 -18.45
N LEU A 74 -31.45 -21.41 -17.37
CA LEU A 74 -32.46 -20.34 -17.33
C LEU A 74 -31.96 -18.96 -16.87
N PHE A 75 -30.73 -18.83 -16.35
CA PHE A 75 -30.15 -17.54 -16.01
C PHE A 75 -28.70 -17.46 -16.45
N HIS A 76 -28.42 -16.63 -17.47
CA HIS A 76 -27.05 -16.27 -17.85
C HIS A 76 -26.42 -15.45 -16.72
N SER A 77 -25.89 -16.12 -15.68
CA SER A 77 -25.18 -15.45 -14.60
C SER A 77 -24.00 -14.68 -15.20
N LYS A 78 -23.99 -13.36 -15.02
CA LYS A 78 -22.90 -12.51 -15.51
C LYS A 78 -21.56 -13.03 -15.00
N VAL A 79 -20.64 -13.23 -15.92
CA VAL A 79 -19.31 -13.78 -15.67
C VAL A 79 -18.35 -12.62 -15.41
N TYR A 80 -17.61 -12.67 -14.31
CA TYR A 80 -16.69 -11.60 -13.91
C TYR A 80 -15.23 -12.05 -14.07
N PRO A 81 -14.40 -11.37 -14.87
CA PRO A 81 -12.97 -11.65 -14.99
C PRO A 81 -12.25 -11.58 -13.64
N PHE A 82 -11.19 -12.38 -13.46
CA PHE A 82 -10.38 -12.38 -12.24
C PHE A 82 -11.20 -12.52 -10.95
N SER A 83 -12.30 -13.27 -11.00
CA SER A 83 -13.15 -13.53 -9.85
C SER A 83 -12.99 -14.97 -9.33
N PHE A 84 -13.40 -15.19 -8.10
CA PHE A 84 -13.34 -16.47 -7.41
C PHE A 84 -14.51 -16.58 -6.43
N THR A 85 -14.89 -17.80 -6.04
CA THR A 85 -15.93 -17.98 -5.02
C THR A 85 -15.34 -17.96 -3.61
N VAL A 86 -16.17 -17.68 -2.61
CA VAL A 86 -15.77 -17.78 -1.19
C VAL A 86 -15.21 -19.17 -0.88
N GLU A 87 -15.82 -20.24 -1.40
CA GLU A 87 -15.36 -21.62 -1.23
C GLU A 87 -13.95 -21.85 -1.76
N GLU A 88 -13.64 -21.34 -2.97
CA GLU A 88 -12.31 -21.46 -3.57
C GLU A 88 -11.25 -20.77 -2.70
N ALA A 89 -11.56 -19.57 -2.19
CA ALA A 89 -10.67 -18.86 -1.28
C ALA A 89 -10.46 -19.63 0.03
N LEU A 90 -11.54 -20.12 0.65
CA LEU A 90 -11.46 -20.91 1.88
C LEU A 90 -10.66 -22.21 1.69
N GLN A 91 -10.80 -22.87 0.53
CA GLN A 91 -10.03 -24.07 0.21
C GLN A 91 -8.54 -23.75 0.08
N LYS A 92 -8.18 -22.63 -0.57
CA LYS A 92 -6.78 -22.19 -0.69
C LYS A 92 -6.19 -21.75 0.65
N MET A 93 -6.95 -21.02 1.46
CA MET A 93 -6.51 -20.52 2.77
C MET A 93 -6.16 -21.63 3.78
N LYS A 94 -6.72 -22.84 3.62
CA LYS A 94 -6.32 -24.02 4.40
C LYS A 94 -4.85 -24.39 4.21
N ASN A 95 -4.27 -24.10 3.04
CA ASN A 95 -2.89 -24.44 2.70
C ASN A 95 -2.31 -23.47 1.67
N LEU A 96 -2.04 -22.24 2.10
CA LEU A 96 -1.36 -21.24 1.28
C LEU A 96 0.11 -21.58 1.20
N VAL A 97 0.60 -21.70 -0.03
CA VAL A 97 2.01 -22.02 -0.32
C VAL A 97 2.53 -21.00 -1.31
N LEU A 98 3.57 -20.26 -0.93
CA LEU A 98 4.30 -19.37 -1.83
C LEU A 98 5.74 -19.85 -1.94
N LYS A 99 6.21 -20.06 -3.16
CA LYS A 99 7.59 -20.44 -3.44
C LYS A 99 8.31 -19.25 -4.08
N LYS A 100 9.40 -18.80 -3.46
CA LYS A 100 10.29 -17.78 -4.00
C LYS A 100 11.62 -18.43 -4.36
N THR A 101 12.10 -18.19 -5.57
CA THR A 101 13.42 -18.63 -6.03
C THR A 101 14.40 -17.47 -5.95
N ASN A 102 15.44 -17.60 -5.13
CA ASN A 102 16.55 -16.66 -5.01
C ASN A 102 17.82 -17.36 -5.54
N GLY A 103 18.17 -17.15 -6.81
CA GLY A 103 19.31 -17.83 -7.44
C GLY A 103 19.17 -19.36 -7.37
N SER A 104 20.03 -20.02 -6.60
CA SER A 104 20.02 -21.47 -6.39
C SER A 104 19.12 -21.96 -5.23
N SER A 105 18.54 -21.06 -4.43
CA SER A 105 17.76 -21.42 -3.24
C SER A 105 16.27 -21.14 -3.43
N ILE A 106 15.41 -22.09 -3.04
CA ILE A 106 13.96 -21.94 -3.07
C ILE A 106 13.44 -21.79 -1.63
N THR A 107 12.91 -20.61 -1.31
CA THR A 107 12.21 -20.35 -0.05
C THR A 107 10.73 -20.69 -0.22
N THR A 108 10.21 -21.61 0.59
CA THR A 108 8.78 -21.96 0.60
C THR A 108 8.12 -21.43 1.87
N ILE A 109 7.15 -20.56 1.70
CA ILE A 109 6.32 -20.01 2.76
C ILE A 109 5.04 -20.83 2.83
N LEU A 110 4.67 -21.20 4.04
CA LEU A 110 3.46 -21.95 4.32
C LEU A 110 2.60 -21.17 5.32
N CYS A 111 1.34 -20.91 4.97
CA CYS A 111 0.34 -20.37 5.86
C CYS A 111 -0.90 -21.27 5.85
N ARG A 112 -1.42 -21.60 7.02
CA ARG A 112 -2.64 -22.40 7.17
C ARG A 112 -3.62 -21.69 8.08
N LEU A 113 -4.84 -21.50 7.58
CA LEU A 113 -5.95 -20.91 8.33
C LEU A 113 -7.07 -21.94 8.45
N ASP A 114 -7.67 -22.03 9.63
CA ASP A 114 -8.93 -22.76 9.80
C ASP A 114 -10.09 -22.04 9.10
N HIS A 115 -11.25 -22.70 9.00
CA HIS A 115 -12.41 -22.15 8.31
C HIS A 115 -12.91 -20.82 8.91
N SER A 116 -12.99 -20.73 10.25
CA SER A 116 -13.47 -19.53 10.93
C SER A 116 -12.49 -18.35 10.77
N SER A 117 -11.19 -18.64 10.86
CA SER A 117 -10.12 -17.65 10.66
C SER A 117 -10.09 -17.15 9.22
N SER A 118 -10.30 -18.04 8.25
CA SER A 118 -10.37 -17.69 6.84
C SER A 118 -11.55 -16.75 6.53
N LEU A 119 -12.74 -17.01 7.09
CA LEU A 119 -13.89 -16.11 6.97
C LEU A 119 -13.63 -14.74 7.59
N ARG A 120 -12.99 -14.68 8.77
CA ARG A 120 -12.61 -13.40 9.40
C ARG A 120 -11.62 -12.63 8.52
N VAL A 121 -10.62 -13.29 7.94
CA VAL A 121 -9.65 -12.67 7.03
C VAL A 121 -10.33 -12.14 5.76
N LEU A 122 -11.25 -12.90 5.16
CA LEU A 122 -12.04 -12.44 4.01
C LEU A 122 -12.91 -11.22 4.34
N SER A 123 -13.56 -11.22 5.50
CA SER A 123 -14.31 -10.05 5.98
C SER A 123 -13.40 -8.82 6.13
N ARG A 124 -12.19 -9.00 6.67
CA ARG A 124 -11.20 -7.91 6.75
C ARG A 124 -10.75 -7.41 5.38
N PHE A 125 -10.64 -8.26 4.36
CA PHE A 125 -10.34 -7.83 2.99
C PHE A 125 -11.46 -6.96 2.39
N ILE A 126 -12.73 -7.29 2.67
CA ILE A 126 -13.88 -6.50 2.21
C ILE A 126 -13.95 -5.16 2.95
N ASP A 127 -13.73 -5.15 4.27
CA ASP A 127 -13.68 -3.94 5.09
C ASP A 127 -12.57 -2.98 4.63
N ALA A 128 -11.40 -3.53 4.30
CA ALA A 128 -10.26 -2.78 3.79
C ALA A 128 -10.38 -2.41 2.30
N ARG A 129 -11.50 -2.77 1.65
CA ARG A 129 -11.76 -2.54 0.21
C ARG A 129 -10.70 -3.15 -0.71
N LEU A 130 -10.17 -4.31 -0.35
CA LEU A 130 -9.28 -5.11 -1.20
C LEU A 130 -10.07 -6.05 -2.12
N LEU A 131 -11.23 -6.52 -1.64
CA LEU A 131 -12.19 -7.34 -2.37
C LEU A 131 -13.55 -6.68 -2.40
N HIS A 132 -14.33 -6.95 -3.44
CA HIS A 132 -15.74 -6.57 -3.55
C HIS A 132 -16.56 -7.70 -4.18
N PHE A 133 -17.88 -7.61 -4.05
CA PHE A 133 -18.82 -8.49 -4.72
C PHE A 133 -19.23 -7.86 -6.05
N PRO A 134 -18.74 -8.35 -7.21
CA PRO A 134 -18.99 -7.69 -8.48
C PRO A 134 -20.46 -7.71 -8.91
N GLY A 135 -21.26 -8.67 -8.41
CA GLY A 135 -22.71 -8.74 -8.63
C GLY A 135 -23.57 -7.98 -7.62
N ASP A 136 -23.02 -7.59 -6.47
CA ASP A 136 -23.74 -6.91 -5.39
C ASP A 136 -22.79 -5.96 -4.63
N ARG A 137 -22.53 -4.79 -5.21
CA ARG A 137 -21.58 -3.82 -4.66
C ARG A 137 -22.06 -3.11 -3.40
N THR A 138 -23.23 -3.46 -2.86
CA THR A 138 -23.75 -2.92 -1.59
C THR A 138 -23.49 -3.84 -0.39
N ARG A 139 -23.07 -5.08 -0.65
CA ARG A 139 -22.87 -6.12 0.36
C ARG A 139 -21.57 -5.98 1.15
N LYS A 140 -21.69 -6.04 2.48
CA LYS A 140 -20.56 -6.00 3.42
C LYS A 140 -20.11 -7.38 3.88
N GLU A 141 -21.05 -8.32 3.98
CA GLU A 141 -20.81 -9.60 4.66
C GLU A 141 -20.41 -10.70 3.69
N VAL A 142 -19.44 -11.51 4.11
CA VAL A 142 -19.02 -12.73 3.41
C VAL A 142 -20.16 -13.75 3.46
N MET A 143 -20.58 -14.24 2.29
CA MET A 143 -21.63 -15.26 2.18
C MET A 143 -21.13 -16.41 1.30
N MET A 144 -21.41 -17.65 1.71
CA MET A 144 -21.14 -18.84 0.90
C MET A 144 -21.89 -18.76 -0.45
N GLY A 145 -21.26 -19.24 -1.51
CA GLY A 145 -21.74 -19.15 -2.89
C GLY A 145 -21.55 -17.77 -3.53
N ALA A 146 -21.14 -16.75 -2.78
CA ALA A 146 -20.87 -15.44 -3.34
C ALA A 146 -19.56 -15.42 -4.14
N VAL A 147 -19.57 -14.63 -5.21
CA VAL A 147 -18.39 -14.35 -6.04
C VAL A 147 -17.70 -13.10 -5.51
N LEU A 148 -16.39 -13.16 -5.38
CA LEU A 148 -15.52 -12.06 -5.01
C LEU A 148 -14.57 -11.73 -6.15
N GLN A 149 -14.18 -10.47 -6.23
CA GLN A 149 -13.21 -9.96 -7.20
C GLN A 149 -12.28 -8.96 -6.49
N PRO A 150 -10.98 -8.91 -6.83
CA PRO A 150 -10.11 -7.81 -6.43
C PRO A 150 -10.72 -6.45 -6.79
N THR A 151 -10.52 -5.45 -5.94
CA THR A 151 -10.77 -4.04 -6.28
C THR A 151 -9.55 -3.44 -6.97
N ALA A 152 -9.70 -2.25 -7.56
CA ALA A 152 -8.56 -1.51 -8.12
C ALA A 152 -7.47 -1.24 -7.05
N LYS A 153 -7.88 -0.90 -5.82
CA LYS A 153 -6.97 -0.79 -4.66
C LYS A 153 -6.26 -2.10 -4.34
N GLY A 154 -7.01 -3.21 -4.30
CA GLY A 154 -6.46 -4.53 -4.03
C GLY A 154 -5.37 -4.89 -5.05
N ILE A 155 -5.59 -4.57 -6.33
CA ILE A 155 -4.61 -4.82 -7.40
C ILE A 155 -3.40 -3.89 -7.27
N PHE A 156 -3.59 -2.61 -6.95
CA PHE A 156 -2.49 -1.68 -6.70
C PHE A 156 -1.57 -2.17 -5.57
N LEU A 157 -2.14 -2.56 -4.42
CA LEU A 157 -1.36 -3.06 -3.28
C LEU A 157 -0.67 -4.39 -3.58
N LEU A 158 -1.32 -5.25 -4.37
CA LEU A 158 -0.71 -6.48 -4.87
C LEU A 158 0.52 -6.17 -5.73
N SER A 159 0.38 -5.27 -6.72
CA SER A 159 1.49 -4.82 -7.57
C SER A 159 2.68 -4.31 -6.74
N ARG A 160 2.38 -3.45 -5.75
CA ARG A 160 3.38 -2.89 -4.84
C ARG A 160 4.12 -3.96 -4.03
N CYS A 161 3.38 -4.91 -3.45
CA CYS A 161 3.95 -6.02 -2.69
C CYS A 161 4.88 -6.87 -3.58
N TYR A 162 4.47 -7.10 -4.83
CA TYR A 162 5.23 -7.85 -5.82
C TYR A 162 6.55 -7.19 -6.22
N THR A 163 6.53 -5.90 -6.54
CA THR A 163 7.75 -5.14 -6.86
C THR A 163 8.73 -5.14 -5.69
N ARG A 164 8.24 -4.96 -4.45
CA ARG A 164 9.09 -4.98 -3.24
C ARG A 164 9.70 -6.35 -2.94
N GLN A 165 8.99 -7.43 -3.25
CA GLN A 165 9.43 -8.79 -2.93
C GLN A 165 10.22 -9.46 -4.06
N GLY A 166 10.25 -8.88 -5.27
CA GLY A 166 10.90 -9.48 -6.43
C GLY A 166 10.27 -10.82 -6.85
N LEU A 167 8.96 -10.97 -6.63
CA LEU A 167 8.24 -12.19 -6.94
C LEU A 167 7.85 -12.18 -8.43
N GLY A 168 8.65 -12.86 -9.28
CA GLY A 168 8.34 -13.06 -10.70
C GLY A 168 7.24 -14.09 -10.94
N VAL A 169 6.07 -13.96 -10.31
CA VAL A 169 4.98 -14.94 -10.50
C VAL A 169 4.24 -14.63 -11.79
N GLU A 170 4.52 -15.44 -12.82
CA GLU A 170 3.83 -15.42 -14.12
C GLU A 170 2.29 -15.38 -13.99
N SER A 171 1.74 -16.02 -12.95
CA SER A 171 0.29 -16.09 -12.70
C SER A 171 -0.39 -14.74 -12.53
N LEU A 172 0.35 -13.69 -12.14
CA LEU A 172 -0.24 -12.36 -11.93
C LEU A 172 -0.02 -11.39 -13.07
N LYS A 173 0.83 -11.72 -14.06
CA LYS A 173 1.15 -10.79 -15.15
C LYS A 173 -0.11 -10.33 -15.88
N SER A 174 -1.05 -11.25 -16.14
CA SER A 174 -2.33 -10.93 -16.78
C SER A 174 -3.17 -9.95 -15.96
N LEU A 175 -3.27 -10.15 -14.64
CA LEU A 175 -4.04 -9.27 -13.75
C LEU A 175 -3.39 -7.88 -13.64
N LEU A 176 -2.07 -7.82 -13.41
CA LEU A 176 -1.34 -6.57 -13.18
C LEU A 176 -1.24 -5.71 -14.44
N ALA A 177 -1.19 -6.32 -15.63
CA ALA A 177 -1.20 -5.64 -16.92
C ALA A 177 -2.61 -5.27 -17.42
N SER A 178 -3.66 -5.78 -16.78
CA SER A 178 -5.04 -5.53 -17.21
C SER A 178 -5.54 -4.13 -16.82
N GLN A 179 -6.63 -3.69 -17.46
CA GLN A 179 -7.31 -2.43 -17.15
C GLN A 179 -7.94 -2.39 -15.73
N TYR A 180 -7.94 -3.52 -15.01
CA TYR A 180 -8.36 -3.56 -13.61
C TYR A 180 -7.30 -2.94 -12.66
N ASN A 181 -6.04 -2.87 -13.09
CA ASN A 181 -5.00 -2.15 -12.34
C ASN A 181 -5.06 -0.64 -12.62
N SER A 182 -6.18 -0.01 -12.23
CA SER A 182 -6.49 1.39 -12.57
C SER A 182 -6.32 2.39 -11.41
N MET A 183 -5.92 1.93 -10.24
CA MET A 183 -5.79 2.77 -9.05
C MET A 183 -4.34 3.19 -8.82
N GLU A 184 -4.15 4.41 -8.34
CA GLU A 184 -2.88 4.88 -7.80
C GLU A 184 -3.15 5.39 -6.37
N CYS A 185 -2.90 4.53 -5.36
CA CYS A 185 -3.22 4.90 -3.98
C CYS A 185 -2.21 5.90 -3.41
N PHE A 186 -2.66 6.80 -2.54
CA PHE A 186 -1.76 7.51 -1.64
C PHE A 186 -1.16 6.51 -0.63
N THR A 187 0.16 6.47 -0.51
CA THR A 187 0.85 5.51 0.36
C THR A 187 1.47 6.20 1.57
N PHE A 188 1.33 5.57 2.73
CA PHE A 188 1.81 6.14 3.98
C PHE A 188 3.05 5.42 4.52
N ASP A 189 3.90 6.17 5.20
CA ASP A 189 4.86 5.58 6.11
C ASP A 189 4.13 5.05 7.36
N ARG A 190 4.60 3.91 7.86
CA ARG A 190 4.03 3.27 9.05
C ARG A 190 5.10 3.10 10.12
N GLN A 191 4.70 3.34 11.37
CA GLN A 191 5.51 3.09 12.54
C GLN A 191 5.73 1.58 12.69
N PRO A 192 6.98 1.09 12.81
CA PRO A 192 7.25 -0.35 12.83
C PRO A 192 6.56 -1.10 13.98
N GLN A 193 6.41 -0.45 15.14
CA GLN A 193 5.95 -1.09 16.37
C GLN A 193 4.43 -1.14 16.47
N THR A 194 3.75 -0.06 16.08
CA THR A 194 2.30 0.11 16.24
C THR A 194 1.55 -0.13 14.93
N ASP A 195 2.27 -0.16 13.81
CA ASP A 195 1.75 -0.15 12.44
C ASP A 195 0.84 1.06 12.13
N ALA A 196 0.91 2.09 12.98
CA ALA A 196 0.17 3.33 12.82
C ALA A 196 0.75 4.15 11.67
N ILE A 197 -0.14 4.80 10.92
CA ILE A 197 0.23 5.76 9.88
C ILE A 197 0.97 6.94 10.53
N VAL A 198 2.17 7.24 10.02
CA VAL A 198 2.94 8.41 10.42
C VAL A 198 2.39 9.61 9.66
N THR A 199 1.93 10.63 10.38
CA THR A 199 1.42 11.87 9.80
C THR A 199 2.34 13.04 10.11
N SER A 200 2.35 14.03 9.24
CA SER A 200 2.89 15.37 9.47
C SER A 200 1.97 16.38 8.78
N GLU A 201 2.07 17.67 9.12
CA GLU A 201 1.22 18.68 8.47
C GLU A 201 1.47 18.74 6.95
N CYS A 202 2.73 18.64 6.52
CA CYS A 202 3.09 18.54 5.11
C CYS A 202 2.39 17.35 4.43
N LEU A 203 2.39 16.17 5.07
CA LEU A 203 1.71 14.99 4.54
C LEU A 203 0.19 15.19 4.46
N VAL A 204 -0.42 15.84 5.45
CA VAL A 204 -1.86 16.10 5.47
C VAL A 204 -2.26 17.02 4.32
N HIS A 205 -1.47 18.05 4.02
CA HIS A 205 -1.72 18.93 2.88
C HIS A 205 -1.56 18.19 1.55
N LEU A 206 -0.51 17.37 1.38
CA LEU A 206 -0.33 16.54 0.18
C LEU A 206 -1.47 15.53 -0.01
N LEU A 207 -1.92 14.91 1.08
CA LEU A 207 -3.06 14.01 1.07
C LEU A 207 -4.32 14.77 0.67
N PHE A 208 -4.52 15.98 1.20
CA PHE A 208 -5.68 16.80 0.93
C PHE A 208 -5.72 17.28 -0.53
N GLU A 209 -4.57 17.65 -1.10
CA GLU A 209 -4.45 17.98 -2.53
C GLU A 209 -4.87 16.78 -3.40
N LYS A 210 -4.37 15.57 -3.10
CA LYS A 210 -4.79 14.35 -3.81
C LYS A 210 -6.27 14.01 -3.56
N PHE A 211 -6.76 14.25 -2.35
CA PHE A 211 -8.16 14.04 -1.95
C PHE A 211 -9.12 14.94 -2.71
N MET A 212 -8.76 16.20 -2.96
CA MET A 212 -9.59 17.11 -3.75
C MET A 212 -9.45 16.86 -5.25
N GLY A 213 -8.30 16.36 -5.70
CA GLY A 213 -8.01 16.13 -7.11
C GLY A 213 -7.64 17.44 -7.84
N THR A 214 -7.22 17.32 -9.09
CA THR A 214 -6.78 18.47 -9.92
C THR A 214 -7.90 19.44 -10.27
N GLY A 215 -9.15 19.01 -10.13
CA GLY A 215 -10.35 19.82 -10.31
C GLY A 215 -11.54 19.19 -9.59
N PRO A 216 -12.69 19.88 -9.53
CA PRO A 216 -13.87 19.35 -8.88
C PRO A 216 -14.36 18.07 -9.54
N ASN A 217 -14.41 16.99 -8.76
CA ASN A 217 -14.92 15.70 -9.19
C ASN A 217 -16.42 15.57 -8.82
N TYR A 218 -17.31 15.92 -9.75
CA TYR A 218 -18.75 15.94 -9.51
C TYR A 218 -19.52 15.10 -10.53
N TYR A 219 -20.71 14.65 -10.12
CA TYR A 219 -21.63 14.00 -11.04
C TYR A 219 -22.28 15.01 -11.99
N ASN A 220 -22.13 14.78 -13.29
CA ASN A 220 -22.87 15.50 -14.31
C ASN A 220 -23.93 14.59 -14.95
N PRO A 221 -25.23 14.78 -14.66
CA PRO A 221 -26.31 14.00 -15.25
C PRO A 221 -26.33 14.03 -16.78
N ALA A 222 -25.94 15.16 -17.40
CA ALA A 222 -25.93 15.30 -18.86
C ALA A 222 -24.94 14.34 -19.52
N LEU A 223 -23.79 14.11 -18.90
CA LEU A 223 -22.76 13.17 -19.38
C LEU A 223 -23.12 11.70 -19.11
N SER A 224 -24.13 11.42 -18.29
CA SER A 224 -24.52 10.05 -17.96
C SER A 224 -25.11 9.28 -19.15
N HIS A 225 -25.73 9.98 -20.10
CA HIS A 225 -26.25 9.39 -21.34
C HIS A 225 -25.12 8.99 -22.32
N GLU A 226 -23.96 9.63 -22.22
CA GLU A 226 -22.76 9.29 -22.99
C GLU A 226 -22.02 8.09 -22.40
N PHE A 227 -22.36 7.68 -21.17
CA PHE A 227 -21.83 6.46 -20.55
C PHE A 227 -22.13 5.20 -21.37
N GLY A 228 -23.11 5.20 -22.29
CA GLY A 228 -23.31 4.07 -23.22
C GLY A 228 -22.50 4.14 -24.51
N LYS A 229 -21.95 5.32 -24.86
CA LYS A 229 -21.48 5.64 -26.23
C LYS A 229 -19.96 5.58 -26.41
N ASN A 230 -19.14 5.83 -25.39
CA ASN A 230 -17.69 5.73 -25.56
C ASN A 230 -17.26 4.26 -25.70
N PRO A 231 -16.24 3.97 -26.52
CA PRO A 231 -15.73 2.61 -26.68
C PRO A 231 -15.31 2.00 -25.34
N ILE A 232 -15.75 0.75 -25.11
CA ILE A 232 -15.47 -0.02 -23.88
C ILE A 232 -13.97 -0.10 -23.59
N SER A 233 -13.12 -0.08 -24.63
CA SER A 233 -11.67 -0.16 -24.53
C SER A 233 -11.00 1.01 -23.78
N GLN A 234 -11.69 2.13 -23.58
CA GLN A 234 -11.15 3.31 -22.88
C GLN A 234 -11.66 3.46 -21.44
N ARG A 235 -12.48 2.52 -20.93
CA ARG A 235 -13.10 2.64 -19.61
C ARG A 235 -12.62 1.55 -18.67
N SER A 236 -12.33 1.94 -17.43
CA SER A 236 -12.05 0.97 -16.37
C SER A 236 -13.19 -0.06 -16.31
N PRO A 237 -12.90 -1.37 -16.22
CA PRO A 237 -13.91 -2.41 -16.08
C PRO A 237 -14.80 -2.27 -14.83
N TYR A 238 -14.36 -1.47 -13.85
CA TYR A 238 -15.14 -1.15 -12.66
C TYR A 238 -16.15 -0.02 -12.88
N ALA A 239 -16.02 0.76 -13.95
CA ALA A 239 -16.80 1.97 -14.17
C ALA A 239 -18.31 1.69 -14.19
N HIS A 240 -19.07 2.62 -13.61
CA HIS A 240 -20.52 2.60 -13.62
C HIS A 240 -21.07 4.01 -13.64
N ARG A 241 -22.16 4.23 -14.38
CA ARG A 241 -22.75 5.56 -14.62
C ARG A 241 -23.13 6.35 -13.37
N TYR A 242 -23.28 5.67 -12.23
CA TYR A 242 -23.68 6.27 -10.95
C TYR A 242 -22.56 6.32 -9.90
N TYR A 243 -21.34 5.85 -10.18
CA TYR A 243 -20.25 5.88 -9.17
C TYR A 243 -19.62 7.26 -8.98
N THR A 244 -19.92 8.18 -9.88
CA THR A 244 -19.64 9.59 -9.68
C THR A 244 -20.75 10.29 -8.89
N HIS A 245 -21.92 9.66 -8.73
CA HIS A 245 -23.05 10.23 -7.99
C HIS A 245 -22.75 10.24 -6.47
N PRO A 246 -22.73 11.41 -5.81
CA PRO A 246 -22.38 11.52 -4.40
C PRO A 246 -23.28 10.70 -3.45
N ASP A 247 -24.55 10.48 -3.82
CA ASP A 247 -25.52 9.66 -3.06
C ASP A 247 -25.46 8.14 -3.33
N SER A 248 -24.50 7.66 -4.11
CA SER A 248 -24.42 6.23 -4.44
C SER A 248 -24.22 5.37 -3.19
N ASP A 249 -25.01 4.30 -3.08
CA ASP A 249 -24.95 3.37 -1.94
C ASP A 249 -23.91 2.26 -2.07
N ALA A 250 -23.23 2.16 -3.21
CA ALA A 250 -22.19 1.18 -3.42
C ALA A 250 -21.04 1.34 -2.40
N LEU A 251 -20.48 0.23 -1.95
CA LEU A 251 -19.40 0.22 -0.99
C LEU A 251 -18.04 0.49 -1.62
N THR A 252 -17.88 0.08 -2.88
CA THR A 252 -16.71 0.30 -3.72
C THR A 252 -17.14 1.10 -4.94
N GLN A 253 -16.62 2.32 -5.06
CA GLN A 253 -16.99 3.27 -6.11
C GLN A 253 -15.78 3.90 -6.77
N TYR A 254 -14.65 3.97 -6.06
CA TYR A 254 -13.43 4.56 -6.56
C TYR A 254 -12.58 3.47 -7.21
N TYR A 255 -12.48 3.56 -8.52
CA TYR A 255 -11.59 2.73 -9.34
C TYR A 255 -10.43 3.55 -9.92
N ASN A 256 -10.41 4.85 -9.66
CA ASN A 256 -9.35 5.81 -9.94
C ASN A 256 -9.27 6.81 -8.75
N SER A 257 -8.24 7.65 -8.74
CA SER A 257 -7.93 8.56 -7.64
C SER A 257 -8.17 10.05 -8.00
N GLU A 258 -9.16 10.34 -8.85
CA GLU A 258 -9.50 11.68 -9.39
C GLU A 258 -10.06 12.70 -8.36
N GLY A 259 -9.94 12.42 -7.06
CA GLY A 259 -10.50 13.24 -5.97
C GLY A 259 -11.84 12.75 -5.44
N VAL A 260 -12.32 13.37 -4.36
CA VAL A 260 -13.57 13.05 -3.66
C VAL A 260 -14.77 13.47 -4.50
N ARG A 261 -15.85 12.68 -4.46
CA ARG A 261 -17.11 13.07 -5.13
C ARG A 261 -17.77 14.25 -4.43
N LEU A 262 -18.08 15.28 -5.21
CA LEU A 262 -18.63 16.56 -4.75
C LEU A 262 -20.03 16.79 -5.31
N PHE A 263 -20.83 17.52 -4.53
CA PHE A 263 -22.03 18.17 -5.02
C PHE A 263 -21.65 19.53 -5.60
N ALA A 264 -21.99 19.76 -6.86
CA ALA A 264 -21.72 21.04 -7.52
C ALA A 264 -22.55 22.19 -6.96
N ASN A 265 -23.76 21.93 -6.47
CA ASN A 265 -24.70 22.96 -6.00
C ASN A 265 -25.71 22.41 -4.99
N HIS A 266 -25.32 22.28 -3.72
CA HIS A 266 -26.11 21.63 -2.66
C HIS A 266 -26.95 22.64 -1.85
N PRO A 267 -28.26 22.41 -1.64
CA PRO A 267 -29.10 23.28 -0.81
C PRO A 267 -28.81 23.10 0.68
N VAL A 268 -28.61 24.20 1.41
CA VAL A 268 -28.20 24.21 2.84
C VAL A 268 -29.29 24.77 3.77
N GLY A 269 -30.53 24.89 3.28
CA GLY A 269 -31.63 25.53 4.01
C GLY A 269 -31.63 27.05 3.82
N GLY A 270 -32.77 27.69 4.12
CA GLY A 270 -32.93 29.14 3.93
C GLY A 270 -32.74 29.64 2.49
N GLY A 271 -32.94 28.76 1.49
CA GLY A 271 -32.75 29.08 0.06
C GLY A 271 -31.29 29.18 -0.39
N THR A 272 -30.33 29.08 0.52
CA THR A 272 -28.90 29.17 0.20
C THR A 272 -28.43 27.85 -0.41
N ARG A 273 -27.64 27.95 -1.48
CA ARG A 273 -26.98 26.78 -2.08
C ARG A 273 -25.48 26.98 -2.06
N VAL A 274 -24.76 25.91 -1.74
CA VAL A 274 -23.32 25.94 -1.58
C VAL A 274 -22.67 25.05 -2.63
N PRO A 275 -21.66 25.55 -3.37
CA PRO A 275 -20.98 24.76 -4.36
C PRO A 275 -19.90 23.88 -3.74
N TRP A 276 -19.53 22.82 -4.48
CA TRP A 276 -18.37 21.97 -4.21
C TRP A 276 -18.27 21.44 -2.79
N CYS A 277 -19.39 20.99 -2.21
CA CYS A 277 -19.39 20.33 -0.90
C CYS A 277 -19.33 18.81 -1.06
N PHE A 278 -18.79 18.11 -0.06
CA PHE A 278 -18.79 16.66 0.00
C PHE A 278 -19.40 16.18 1.31
N THR A 279 -19.82 14.91 1.37
CA THR A 279 -20.33 14.30 2.61
C THR A 279 -19.21 13.61 3.38
N GLY A 280 -19.36 13.49 4.69
CA GLY A 280 -18.43 12.70 5.51
C GLY A 280 -18.33 11.24 5.01
N ARG A 281 -19.44 10.67 4.51
CA ARG A 281 -19.42 9.36 3.85
C ARG A 281 -18.50 9.33 2.61
N ALA A 282 -18.63 10.32 1.71
CA ALA A 282 -17.80 10.40 0.52
C ALA A 282 -16.31 10.53 0.87
N ALA A 283 -16.00 11.32 1.92
CA ALA A 283 -14.64 11.47 2.42
C ALA A 283 -14.07 10.14 2.94
N PHE A 284 -14.85 9.43 3.76
CA PHE A 284 -14.48 8.10 4.27
C PHE A 284 -14.25 7.10 3.13
N GLN A 285 -15.16 7.04 2.15
CA GLN A 285 -15.03 6.11 1.02
C GLN A 285 -13.76 6.39 0.22
N TRP A 286 -13.49 7.65 -0.12
CA TRP A 286 -12.27 8.02 -0.84
C TRP A 286 -11.03 7.62 -0.05
N LEU A 287 -10.98 7.94 1.25
CA LEU A 287 -9.81 7.64 2.08
C LEU A 287 -9.59 6.13 2.24
N VAL A 288 -10.64 5.31 2.31
CA VAL A 288 -10.46 3.85 2.34
C VAL A 288 -10.05 3.29 0.98
N GLU A 289 -10.58 3.78 -0.13
CA GLU A 289 -10.38 3.18 -1.46
C GLU A 289 -9.15 3.72 -2.22
N CYS A 290 -8.79 4.99 -2.02
CA CYS A 290 -7.71 5.68 -2.75
C CYS A 290 -6.42 5.83 -1.93
N THR A 291 -6.33 5.20 -0.76
CA THR A 291 -5.12 5.16 0.06
C THR A 291 -4.78 3.74 0.50
N ASP A 292 -3.58 3.52 1.07
CA ASP A 292 -3.21 2.23 1.67
C ASP A 292 -3.65 2.08 3.14
N ALA A 293 -4.70 2.79 3.56
CA ALA A 293 -5.39 2.55 4.84
C ALA A 293 -6.07 1.16 4.84
N MET A 294 -5.82 0.33 5.85
CA MET A 294 -6.29 -1.07 5.92
C MET A 294 -7.40 -1.27 6.97
N SER A 295 -7.93 -0.18 7.51
CA SER A 295 -9.09 -0.23 8.41
C SER A 295 -9.90 1.06 8.36
N SER A 296 -11.19 0.96 8.70
CA SER A 296 -12.06 2.13 8.85
C SER A 296 -11.51 3.13 9.87
N ARG A 297 -10.88 2.64 10.94
CA ARG A 297 -10.27 3.50 11.97
C ARG A 297 -9.17 4.39 11.37
N GLU A 298 -8.31 3.84 10.52
CA GLU A 298 -7.24 4.61 9.87
C GLU A 298 -7.82 5.70 8.96
N ALA A 299 -8.79 5.35 8.12
CA ALA A 299 -9.46 6.33 7.26
C ALA A 299 -10.16 7.43 8.06
N CYS A 300 -10.82 7.09 9.17
CA CYS A 300 -11.43 8.09 10.05
C CYS A 300 -10.40 9.03 10.68
N GLU A 301 -9.26 8.52 11.14
CA GLU A 301 -8.20 9.37 11.70
C GLU A 301 -7.60 10.30 10.64
N LEU A 302 -7.39 9.81 9.42
CA LEU A 302 -6.96 10.65 8.29
C LEU A 302 -8.00 11.73 7.96
N ALA A 303 -9.28 11.41 7.92
CA ALA A 303 -10.32 12.41 7.67
C ALA A 303 -10.37 13.48 8.78
N ASN A 304 -10.16 13.06 10.03
CA ASN A 304 -10.13 13.97 11.17
C ASN A 304 -8.93 14.92 11.10
N THR A 305 -7.82 14.57 10.47
CA THR A 305 -6.70 15.53 10.31
C THR A 305 -7.08 16.68 9.40
N PHE A 306 -7.99 16.51 8.43
CA PHE A 306 -8.48 17.60 7.59
C PHE A 306 -9.23 18.66 8.41
N VAL A 307 -10.08 18.21 9.33
CA VAL A 307 -10.83 19.10 10.24
C VAL A 307 -9.87 19.76 11.24
N ARG A 308 -9.00 18.99 11.89
CA ARG A 308 -8.03 19.51 12.87
C ARG A 308 -7.03 20.49 12.26
N SER A 309 -6.69 20.33 10.98
CA SER A 309 -5.78 21.23 10.26
C SER A 309 -6.51 22.46 9.69
N GLY A 310 -7.82 22.57 9.93
CA GLY A 310 -8.64 23.69 9.47
C GLY A 310 -8.80 23.73 7.95
N LEU A 311 -8.71 22.59 7.26
CA LEU A 311 -8.87 22.52 5.79
C LEU A 311 -10.34 22.44 5.37
N VAL A 312 -11.19 21.90 6.24
CA VAL A 312 -12.62 21.73 5.98
C VAL A 312 -13.45 22.04 7.23
N VAL A 313 -14.67 22.51 7.02
CA VAL A 313 -15.64 22.83 8.08
C VAL A 313 -16.98 22.17 7.78
N ARG A 314 -17.68 21.71 8.82
CA ARG A 314 -19.01 21.09 8.69
C ARG A 314 -20.08 22.17 8.53
N ILE A 315 -21.02 21.93 7.63
CA ILE A 315 -22.18 22.81 7.44
C ILE A 315 -23.17 22.66 8.60
N GLY A 316 -23.62 23.78 9.17
CA GLY A 316 -24.72 23.83 10.15
C GLY A 316 -24.36 23.39 11.57
N VAL A 317 -23.07 23.38 11.92
CA VAL A 317 -22.57 23.07 13.28
C VAL A 317 -21.48 24.08 13.64
N ASP A 318 -21.36 24.43 14.92
CA ASP A 318 -20.31 25.30 15.44
C ASP A 318 -18.89 24.76 15.16
N GLU A 319 -17.93 25.68 14.99
CA GLU A 319 -16.54 25.42 14.54
C GLU A 319 -15.72 24.49 15.46
N GLU A 320 -16.26 24.14 16.63
CA GLU A 320 -15.57 23.38 17.69
C GLU A 320 -15.54 21.86 17.44
N ALA A 321 -16.24 21.37 16.42
CA ALA A 321 -16.26 19.96 16.06
C ALA A 321 -14.89 19.48 15.55
N ARG A 322 -14.07 18.90 16.43
CA ARG A 322 -12.73 18.35 16.09
C ARG A 322 -12.73 17.01 15.33
N ARG A 323 -13.92 16.47 15.03
CA ARG A 323 -14.08 15.15 14.40
C ARG A 323 -15.09 15.22 13.26
N MET A 324 -14.77 14.54 12.18
CA MET A 324 -15.67 14.35 11.06
C MET A 324 -16.78 13.35 11.44
N ASP A 325 -18.02 13.77 11.26
CA ASP A 325 -19.18 12.89 11.16
C ASP A 325 -19.25 12.27 9.76
N PHE A 326 -19.17 10.94 9.70
CA PHE A 326 -19.13 10.14 8.46
C PHE A 326 -20.51 9.76 7.91
N SER A 327 -21.57 10.42 8.37
CA SER A 327 -22.91 10.29 7.81
C SER A 327 -23.00 10.82 6.37
N LYS A 328 -23.95 10.26 5.60
CA LYS A 328 -24.32 10.79 4.27
C LYS A 328 -25.04 12.14 4.33
N ASN A 329 -25.54 12.53 5.51
CA ASN A 329 -26.25 13.79 5.73
C ASN A 329 -25.35 14.88 6.33
N SER A 330 -24.05 14.61 6.46
CA SER A 330 -23.09 15.53 7.09
C SER A 330 -22.18 16.09 6.01
N PHE A 331 -22.39 17.37 5.68
CA PHE A 331 -21.76 18.04 4.56
C PHE A 331 -20.60 18.91 5.05
N TYR A 332 -19.54 18.98 4.24
CA TYR A 332 -18.32 19.72 4.52
C TYR A 332 -17.95 20.63 3.37
N LEU A 333 -17.39 21.79 3.73
CA LEU A 333 -16.89 22.82 2.81
C LEU A 333 -15.41 23.02 3.01
N LEU A 334 -14.74 23.47 1.95
CA LEU A 334 -13.39 24.00 2.04
C LEU A 334 -13.40 25.28 2.87
N THR A 335 -12.50 25.37 3.84
CA THR A 335 -12.13 26.66 4.46
C THR A 335 -11.27 27.46 3.47
N GLU A 336 -10.84 28.66 3.87
CA GLU A 336 -9.88 29.42 3.08
C GLU A 336 -8.53 28.69 2.94
N LYS A 337 -8.02 28.15 4.05
CA LYS A 337 -6.82 27.29 4.03
C LYS A 337 -7.00 26.08 3.11
N GLY A 338 -8.18 25.43 3.15
CA GLY A 338 -8.51 24.31 2.26
C GLY A 338 -8.50 24.68 0.77
N ARG A 339 -9.05 25.84 0.40
CA ARG A 339 -9.05 26.35 -0.98
C ARG A 339 -7.63 26.63 -1.49
N GLN A 340 -6.79 27.18 -0.63
CA GLN A 340 -5.39 27.46 -0.98
C GLN A 340 -4.60 26.17 -1.24
N VAL A 341 -4.84 25.12 -0.44
CA VAL A 341 -4.19 23.81 -0.62
C VAL A 341 -4.73 23.05 -1.85
N CYS A 342 -6.03 23.14 -2.17
CA CYS A 342 -6.60 22.40 -3.31
C CYS A 342 -6.24 22.97 -4.69
N GLN A 343 -5.77 24.21 -4.76
CA GLN A 343 -5.22 24.85 -5.97
C GLN A 343 -6.16 24.97 -7.19
N TRP A 344 -7.48 24.82 -7.05
CA TRP A 344 -8.41 24.88 -8.21
C TRP A 344 -8.53 26.26 -8.87
N THR A 345 -8.28 27.36 -8.16
CA THR A 345 -8.58 28.73 -8.62
C THR A 345 -7.33 29.59 -8.84
N ARG A 346 -6.14 28.99 -8.98
CA ARG A 346 -4.92 29.78 -9.18
C ARG A 346 -4.81 30.32 -10.61
N ASN A 347 -4.76 31.64 -10.73
CA ASN A 347 -4.05 32.29 -11.83
C ASN A 347 -2.55 32.07 -11.59
N VAL A 348 -1.86 31.53 -12.60
CA VAL A 348 -0.41 31.19 -12.57
C VAL A 348 0.48 32.41 -12.26
N ASN A 349 -0.07 33.62 -12.29
CA ASN A 349 0.65 34.89 -12.16
C ASN A 349 0.61 35.53 -10.76
N GLU A 350 -0.15 34.99 -9.79
CA GLU A 350 -0.12 35.48 -8.40
C GLU A 350 0.80 34.60 -7.55
N VAL A 351 2.12 34.77 -7.72
CA VAL A 351 3.11 34.20 -6.80
C VAL A 351 3.46 35.23 -5.72
N VAL A 352 2.90 34.99 -4.54
CA VAL A 352 3.51 35.09 -3.21
C VAL A 352 4.32 36.37 -2.91
N THR A 353 3.64 37.35 -2.31
CA THR A 353 4.29 38.33 -1.43
C THR A 353 4.79 37.64 -0.15
N SER A 354 6.11 37.51 -0.04
CA SER A 354 6.92 37.30 1.18
C SER A 354 6.46 36.19 2.14
N SER A 355 6.69 34.93 1.79
CA SER A 355 6.77 33.83 2.77
C SER A 355 8.23 33.46 2.99
N ARG A 356 8.66 33.23 4.25
CA ARG A 356 9.98 32.66 4.58
C ARG A 356 10.20 31.41 3.73
N GLU A 357 11.12 31.49 2.79
CA GLU A 357 11.47 30.37 1.92
C GLU A 357 12.10 29.26 2.77
N LEU A 358 11.71 28.01 2.51
CA LEU A 358 12.43 26.84 3.02
C LEU A 358 13.77 26.76 2.27
N THR A 359 14.73 27.62 2.61
CA THR A 359 15.99 27.79 1.85
C THR A 359 17.06 26.79 2.26
N ASP A 360 17.00 26.31 3.50
CA ASP A 360 18.00 25.41 4.08
C ASP A 360 17.31 24.16 4.63
N CYS A 361 17.29 23.11 3.84
CA CYS A 361 16.62 21.85 4.16
C CYS A 361 17.64 20.71 4.12
N SER A 362 18.02 20.23 5.30
CA SER A 362 18.95 19.12 5.45
C SER A 362 18.30 17.78 5.12
N LEU A 363 19.12 16.76 4.83
CA LEU A 363 18.60 15.41 4.62
C LEU A 363 17.88 14.89 5.88
N ASP A 364 18.36 15.23 7.08
CA ASP A 364 17.69 14.86 8.34
C ASP A 364 16.29 15.48 8.46
N MET A 365 16.10 16.73 8.01
CA MET A 365 14.77 17.36 7.99
C MET A 365 13.84 16.63 7.02
N VAL A 366 14.34 16.33 5.81
CA VAL A 366 13.60 15.57 4.80
C VAL A 366 13.23 14.19 5.32
N LEU A 367 14.17 13.48 5.95
CA LEU A 367 13.98 12.15 6.51
C LEU A 367 13.19 12.15 7.83
N GLY A 368 13.03 13.28 8.50
CA GLY A 368 12.25 13.43 9.72
C GLY A 368 10.75 13.64 9.45
N ASP A 369 10.40 14.38 8.41
CA ASP A 369 9.01 14.71 8.07
C ASP A 369 8.38 13.73 7.06
N ALA A 370 7.18 13.21 7.35
CA ALA A 370 6.53 12.21 6.50
C ALA A 370 6.13 12.73 5.10
N GLY A 371 5.74 14.01 5.01
CA GLY A 371 5.40 14.66 3.75
C GLY A 371 6.62 14.93 2.90
N LEU A 372 7.69 15.47 3.51
CA LEU A 372 8.97 15.65 2.82
C LEU A 372 9.56 14.31 2.36
N ARG A 373 9.55 13.27 3.20
CA ARG A 373 9.95 11.91 2.79
C ARG A 373 9.15 11.38 1.62
N LEU A 374 7.84 11.62 1.58
CA LEU A 374 6.98 11.19 0.46
C LEU A 374 7.39 11.89 -0.84
N LEU A 375 7.62 13.20 -0.80
CA LEU A 375 8.07 13.98 -1.95
C LEU A 375 9.47 13.56 -2.41
N PHE A 376 10.39 13.35 -1.46
CA PHE A 376 11.73 12.85 -1.76
C PHE A 376 11.69 11.47 -2.38
N ARG A 377 10.86 10.55 -1.87
CA ARG A 377 10.63 9.22 -2.49
C ARG A 377 10.19 9.34 -3.95
N LYS A 378 9.21 10.19 -4.24
CA LYS A 378 8.74 10.42 -5.62
C LYS A 378 9.85 10.95 -6.53
N HIS A 379 10.72 11.82 -6.00
CA HIS A 379 11.88 12.31 -6.72
C HIS A 379 12.87 11.17 -7.03
N LEU A 380 13.24 10.35 -6.03
CA LEU A 380 14.13 9.20 -6.23
C LEU A 380 13.53 8.13 -7.16
N GLU A 381 12.20 8.00 -7.21
CA GLU A 381 11.51 7.11 -8.16
C GLU A 381 11.68 7.57 -9.61
N LYS A 382 11.71 8.88 -9.87
CA LYS A 382 11.99 9.44 -11.20
C LYS A 382 13.45 9.24 -11.61
N ASP A 383 14.35 9.29 -10.64
CA ASP A 383 15.79 9.11 -10.84
C ASP A 383 16.22 7.63 -10.74
N PHE A 384 15.27 6.70 -10.57
CA PHE A 384 15.50 5.25 -10.47
C PHE A 384 16.48 4.85 -9.36
N CYS A 385 16.47 5.56 -8.22
CA CYS A 385 17.38 5.34 -7.08
C CYS A 385 16.65 5.27 -5.72
N GLN A 386 15.34 4.97 -5.75
CA GLN A 386 14.46 4.87 -4.57
C GLN A 386 14.87 3.77 -3.57
N GLU A 387 15.67 2.79 -3.99
CA GLU A 387 16.21 1.73 -3.14
C GLU A 387 17.04 2.28 -1.99
N ASN A 388 17.72 3.40 -2.17
CA ASN A 388 18.52 4.06 -1.15
C ASN A 388 17.65 4.48 0.06
N LEU A 389 16.55 5.19 -0.21
CA LEU A 389 15.60 5.62 0.82
C LEU A 389 14.86 4.42 1.44
N ASN A 390 14.51 3.43 0.62
CA ASN A 390 13.83 2.22 1.09
C ASN A 390 14.71 1.43 2.07
N PHE A 391 15.98 1.24 1.73
CA PHE A 391 16.97 0.61 2.61
C PHE A 391 17.15 1.40 3.90
N TYR A 392 17.38 2.71 3.80
CA TYR A 392 17.55 3.56 4.99
C TYR A 392 16.35 3.43 5.94
N THR A 393 15.12 3.51 5.39
CA THR A 393 13.90 3.39 6.17
C THR A 393 13.78 2.01 6.82
N ASP A 394 13.92 0.92 6.06
CA ASP A 394 13.83 -0.45 6.58
C ASP A 394 14.95 -0.74 7.60
N PHE A 395 16.14 -0.16 7.43
CA PHE A 395 17.24 -0.29 8.37
C PHE A 395 16.99 0.46 9.68
N GLN A 396 16.39 1.66 9.68
CA GLN A 396 15.96 2.32 10.92
C GLN A 396 15.01 1.43 11.74
N ARG A 397 14.10 0.72 11.05
CA ARG A 397 13.20 -0.24 11.71
C ARG A 397 14.00 -1.35 12.37
N PHE A 398 14.88 -2.00 11.62
CA PHE A 398 15.76 -3.04 12.12
C PHE A 398 16.59 -2.59 13.33
N LYS A 399 17.21 -1.40 13.25
CA LYS A 399 18.03 -0.82 14.32
C LYS A 399 17.24 -0.62 15.61
N SER A 400 15.98 -0.20 15.52
CA SER A 400 15.08 -0.06 16.67
C SER A 400 14.76 -1.41 17.32
N GLU A 401 14.54 -2.46 16.52
CA GLU A 401 14.28 -3.82 17.01
C GLU A 401 15.52 -4.46 17.61
N TYR A 402 16.68 -4.30 16.96
CA TYR A 402 17.97 -4.83 17.39
C TYR A 402 18.36 -4.33 18.77
N ARG A 403 18.25 -3.00 19.01
CA ARG A 403 18.51 -2.37 20.31
C ARG A 403 17.61 -2.90 21.41
N ARG A 404 16.32 -3.07 21.12
CA ARG A 404 15.33 -3.59 22.08
C ARG A 404 15.67 -5.01 22.56
N HIS A 405 16.28 -5.81 21.69
CA HIS A 405 16.67 -7.19 21.97
C HIS A 405 18.11 -7.33 22.50
N GLN A 406 18.75 -6.23 22.90
CA GLN A 406 20.12 -6.18 23.43
C GLN A 406 21.16 -6.88 22.54
N GLY A 407 21.00 -6.80 21.21
CA GLY A 407 21.97 -7.36 20.25
C GLY A 407 22.11 -8.89 20.23
N GLY A 408 21.27 -9.61 20.98
CA GLY A 408 21.34 -11.06 21.08
C GLY A 408 20.95 -11.79 19.79
N HIS A 409 21.47 -13.02 19.63
CA HIS A 409 21.10 -13.98 18.59
C HIS A 409 19.65 -14.49 18.77
N GLN A 410 18.66 -13.64 18.52
CA GLN A 410 17.27 -14.03 18.45
C GLN A 410 16.89 -14.38 17.01
N LYS A 411 16.02 -15.39 16.86
CA LYS A 411 15.52 -15.82 15.56
C LYS A 411 14.87 -14.67 14.77
N SER A 412 14.25 -13.70 15.45
CA SER A 412 13.70 -12.48 14.86
C SER A 412 14.76 -11.59 14.22
N THR A 413 15.85 -11.32 14.94
CA THR A 413 16.99 -10.53 14.46
C THR A 413 17.63 -11.15 13.23
N VAL A 414 17.91 -12.46 13.28
CA VAL A 414 18.47 -13.22 12.15
C VAL A 414 17.54 -13.13 10.92
N THR A 415 16.23 -13.29 11.13
CA THR A 415 15.24 -13.16 10.06
C THR A 415 15.27 -11.78 9.43
N ALA A 416 15.32 -10.72 10.24
CA ALA A 416 15.36 -9.34 9.76
C ALA A 416 16.64 -9.02 8.97
N ILE A 417 17.79 -9.54 9.42
CA ILE A 417 19.06 -9.47 8.68
C ILE A 417 18.89 -10.12 7.30
N TYR A 418 18.42 -11.37 7.23
CA TYR A 418 18.20 -12.04 5.95
C TYR A 418 17.23 -11.28 5.04
N THR A 419 16.16 -10.68 5.60
CA THR A 419 15.22 -9.87 4.82
C THR A 419 15.88 -8.63 4.22
N LEU A 420 16.72 -7.92 4.97
CA LEU A 420 17.46 -6.76 4.46
C LEU A 420 18.46 -7.18 3.39
N THR A 421 19.19 -8.26 3.64
CA THR A 421 20.26 -8.69 2.75
C THR A 421 19.70 -9.19 1.42
N ASP A 422 18.66 -10.02 1.44
CA ASP A 422 18.02 -10.54 0.24
C ASP A 422 17.34 -9.45 -0.60
N ARG A 423 16.95 -8.33 0.02
CA ARG A 423 16.29 -7.23 -0.67
C ARG A 423 17.27 -6.21 -1.25
N TYR A 424 18.36 -5.92 -0.54
CA TYR A 424 19.23 -4.78 -0.83
C TYR A 424 20.71 -5.11 -1.09
N LEU A 425 21.24 -6.20 -0.54
CA LEU A 425 22.70 -6.41 -0.45
C LEU A 425 23.20 -7.63 -1.24
N SER A 426 22.38 -8.65 -1.38
CA SER A 426 22.71 -9.85 -2.15
C SER A 426 22.90 -9.51 -3.64
N SER A 427 23.80 -10.23 -4.31
CA SER A 427 23.96 -10.09 -5.76
C SER A 427 22.65 -10.46 -6.48
N GLY A 428 22.17 -9.58 -7.36
CA GLY A 428 20.88 -9.74 -8.04
C GLY A 428 19.67 -9.49 -7.14
N ALA A 429 19.87 -8.81 -6.00
CA ALA A 429 18.77 -8.39 -5.16
C ALA A 429 17.83 -7.44 -5.94
N PRO A 430 16.50 -7.53 -5.72
CA PRO A 430 15.52 -6.75 -6.49
C PRO A 430 15.66 -5.24 -6.31
N GLN A 431 16.22 -4.80 -5.19
CA GLN A 431 16.53 -3.40 -4.89
C GLN A 431 18.01 -3.26 -4.50
N GLN A 432 18.90 -3.91 -5.27
CA GLN A 432 20.33 -3.95 -4.96
C GLN A 432 20.93 -2.54 -4.84
N LEU A 433 21.61 -2.27 -3.73
CA LEU A 433 22.28 -0.99 -3.48
C LEU A 433 23.62 -0.90 -4.22
N ASN A 434 23.98 0.32 -4.59
CA ASN A 434 25.27 0.63 -5.18
C ASN A 434 26.35 0.89 -4.10
N LEU A 435 26.70 -0.13 -3.33
CA LEU A 435 27.72 -0.04 -2.28
C LEU A 435 29.12 -0.37 -2.77
N ASN A 436 30.13 -0.03 -1.98
CA ASN A 436 31.51 -0.46 -2.21
C ASN A 436 31.59 -2.01 -2.34
N SER A 437 32.35 -2.50 -3.32
CA SER A 437 32.54 -3.92 -3.60
C SER A 437 33.15 -4.70 -2.43
N GLN A 438 34.04 -4.07 -1.65
CA GLN A 438 34.62 -4.64 -0.43
C GLN A 438 33.54 -4.85 0.64
N LEU A 439 32.76 -3.81 0.95
CA LEU A 439 31.69 -3.87 1.96
C LEU A 439 30.65 -4.95 1.59
N SER A 440 30.23 -4.98 0.33
CA SER A 440 29.31 -6.00 -0.20
C SER A 440 29.85 -7.43 -0.08
N SER A 441 31.15 -7.61 -0.33
CA SER A 441 31.85 -8.89 -0.19
C SER A 441 31.91 -9.34 1.28
N GLU A 442 32.20 -8.42 2.20
CA GLU A 442 32.27 -8.70 3.63
C GLU A 442 30.91 -9.07 4.22
N ILE A 443 29.87 -8.30 3.89
CA ILE A 443 28.48 -8.61 4.26
C ILE A 443 28.11 -10.02 3.80
N SER A 444 28.36 -10.33 2.53
CA SER A 444 28.08 -11.65 1.95
C SER A 444 28.82 -12.80 2.67
N LYS A 445 30.07 -12.58 3.09
CA LYS A 445 30.86 -13.58 3.84
C LYS A 445 30.31 -13.83 5.23
N VAL A 446 29.88 -12.79 5.94
CA VAL A 446 29.35 -12.88 7.30
C VAL A 446 27.98 -13.57 7.31
N ILE A 447 27.10 -13.23 6.36
CA ILE A 447 25.76 -13.83 6.25
C ILE A 447 25.84 -15.36 6.07
N ARG A 448 26.78 -15.85 5.26
CA ARG A 448 26.96 -17.31 5.06
C ARG A 448 27.33 -18.08 6.33
N ARG A 449 27.84 -17.38 7.36
CA ARG A 449 28.24 -17.95 8.65
C ARG A 449 27.23 -17.66 9.76
N LEU A 450 26.16 -16.92 9.47
CA LEU A 450 25.19 -16.46 10.46
C LEU A 450 24.46 -17.63 11.14
N ASP A 451 24.23 -18.73 10.41
CA ASP A 451 23.56 -19.93 10.93
C ASP A 451 24.44 -20.79 11.87
N SER A 452 25.77 -20.68 11.78
CA SER A 452 26.71 -21.52 12.52
C SER A 452 27.42 -20.82 13.69
N SER A 453 27.36 -19.49 13.77
CA SER A 453 28.33 -18.69 14.55
C SER A 453 27.71 -17.82 15.66
N GLY A 454 26.44 -18.05 16.01
CA GLY A 454 25.81 -17.42 17.19
C GLY A 454 25.77 -15.89 17.17
N SER A 455 25.89 -15.27 18.36
CA SER A 455 25.71 -13.82 18.60
C SER A 455 26.81 -12.94 18.00
N GLU A 456 28.03 -13.46 17.86
CA GLU A 456 29.18 -12.70 17.37
C GLU A 456 29.05 -12.34 15.89
N ALA A 457 28.60 -13.29 15.06
CA ALA A 457 28.36 -13.01 13.64
C ALA A 457 27.19 -12.04 13.42
N ALA A 458 26.18 -12.06 14.30
CA ALA A 458 25.07 -11.10 14.25
C ALA A 458 25.54 -9.67 14.59
N GLU A 459 26.38 -9.52 15.61
CA GLU A 459 26.99 -8.23 15.97
C GLU A 459 27.88 -7.70 14.84
N LYS A 460 28.76 -8.54 14.30
CA LYS A 460 29.60 -8.16 13.16
C LYS A 460 28.78 -7.78 11.92
N CYS A 461 27.68 -8.50 11.66
CA CYS A 461 26.77 -8.16 10.58
C CYS A 461 26.10 -6.80 10.82
N ASN A 462 25.64 -6.52 12.04
CA ASN A 462 25.06 -5.24 12.41
C ASN A 462 26.06 -4.08 12.21
N GLN A 463 27.34 -4.26 12.56
CA GLN A 463 28.38 -3.25 12.31
C GLN A 463 28.56 -2.95 10.82
N LEU A 464 28.59 -3.97 9.95
CA LEU A 464 28.67 -3.78 8.50
C LEU A 464 27.41 -3.12 7.93
N LEU A 465 26.23 -3.44 8.48
CA LEU A 465 24.98 -2.79 8.07
C LEU A 465 24.94 -1.30 8.47
N LEU A 466 25.51 -0.93 9.62
CA LEU A 466 25.69 0.48 10.02
C LEU A 466 26.64 1.23 9.07
N GLN A 467 27.68 0.56 8.57
CA GLN A 467 28.55 1.15 7.54
C GLN A 467 27.79 1.37 6.23
N ALA A 468 26.99 0.38 5.80
CA ALA A 468 26.13 0.51 4.63
C ALA A 468 25.11 1.65 4.78
N GLU A 469 24.49 1.79 5.95
CA GLU A 469 23.61 2.94 6.29
C GLU A 469 24.34 4.28 6.07
N SER A 470 25.57 4.40 6.56
CA SER A 470 26.35 5.63 6.41
C SER A 470 26.73 5.93 4.96
N GLU A 471 27.08 4.90 4.16
CA GLU A 471 27.37 5.09 2.72
C GLU A 471 26.12 5.54 1.96
N VAL A 472 24.97 4.90 2.20
CA VAL A 472 23.69 5.24 1.55
C VAL A 472 23.21 6.63 1.95
N TYR A 473 23.34 7.00 3.22
CA TYR A 473 22.99 8.34 3.69
C TYR A 473 23.82 9.41 2.96
N LYS A 474 25.16 9.24 2.94
CA LYS A 474 26.05 10.18 2.24
C LYS A 474 25.74 10.26 0.75
N MET A 475 25.45 9.12 0.11
CA MET A 475 25.06 9.10 -1.30
C MET A 475 23.81 9.96 -1.56
N MET A 476 22.75 9.77 -0.76
CA MET A 476 21.54 10.58 -0.87
C MET A 476 21.81 12.05 -0.56
N GLU A 477 22.62 12.35 0.44
CA GLU A 477 22.95 13.71 0.86
C GLU A 477 23.73 14.47 -0.22
N THR A 478 24.72 13.83 -0.85
CA THR A 478 25.60 14.48 -1.81
C THR A 478 25.05 14.51 -3.24
N ASP A 479 24.28 13.50 -3.65
CA ASP A 479 23.80 13.39 -5.04
C ASP A 479 22.30 13.69 -5.17
N SER A 480 21.46 13.08 -4.33
CA SER A 480 20.01 13.13 -4.50
C SER A 480 19.37 14.38 -3.89
N LEU A 481 19.80 14.79 -2.69
CA LEU A 481 19.24 15.95 -1.99
C LEU A 481 19.40 17.24 -2.82
N PRO A 482 20.56 17.59 -3.39
CA PRO A 482 20.70 18.83 -4.16
C PRO A 482 19.82 18.88 -5.41
N LYS A 483 19.51 17.71 -6.01
CA LYS A 483 18.58 17.58 -7.14
C LYS A 483 17.13 17.76 -6.67
N PHE A 484 16.77 17.13 -5.54
CA PHE A 484 15.46 17.26 -4.93
C PHE A 484 15.13 18.71 -4.56
N LEU A 485 16.07 19.46 -3.97
CA LEU A 485 15.85 20.86 -3.59
C LEU A 485 15.56 21.78 -4.78
N LYS A 486 15.87 21.34 -6.01
CA LYS A 486 15.59 22.06 -7.27
C LYS A 486 14.38 21.48 -8.02
N SER A 487 13.70 20.50 -7.46
CA SER A 487 12.66 19.74 -8.15
C SER A 487 11.26 20.32 -7.91
N GLN A 488 10.32 19.97 -8.80
CA GLN A 488 8.92 20.37 -8.66
C GLN A 488 8.28 19.80 -7.38
N GLU A 489 8.72 18.62 -6.94
CA GLU A 489 8.28 18.01 -5.68
C GLU A 489 8.65 18.90 -4.48
N PHE A 490 9.86 19.44 -4.43
CA PHE A 490 10.25 20.34 -3.34
C PHE A 490 9.57 21.71 -3.43
N GLU A 491 9.27 22.20 -4.64
CA GLU A 491 8.40 23.38 -4.81
C GLU A 491 7.00 23.18 -4.23
N MET A 492 6.45 21.95 -4.25
CA MET A 492 5.20 21.64 -3.55
C MET A 492 5.37 21.78 -2.04
N ALA A 493 6.48 21.28 -1.48
CA ALA A 493 6.78 21.44 -0.06
C ALA A 493 6.87 22.91 0.34
N LYS A 494 7.68 23.72 -0.36
CA LYS A 494 7.85 25.15 -0.06
C LYS A 494 6.51 25.89 0.00
N ARG A 495 5.59 25.59 -0.92
CA ARG A 495 4.23 26.13 -0.90
C ARG A 495 3.47 25.76 0.37
N ILE A 496 3.54 24.49 0.77
CA ILE A 496 2.86 24.02 1.99
C ILE A 496 3.41 24.72 3.24
N PHE A 497 4.74 24.84 3.36
CA PHE A 497 5.37 25.51 4.50
C PHE A 497 5.15 27.03 4.51
N ALA A 498 5.02 27.67 3.34
CA ALA A 498 4.65 29.07 3.23
C ALA A 498 3.30 29.36 3.90
N TYR A 499 2.31 28.47 3.72
CA TYR A 499 0.98 28.57 4.33
C TYR A 499 0.95 28.36 5.84
N GLN A 500 2.01 27.84 6.45
CA GLN A 500 2.08 27.68 7.91
C GLN A 500 2.54 28.95 8.63
N LEU A 501 3.19 29.86 7.90
CA LEU A 501 3.81 31.08 8.44
C LEU A 501 2.96 32.34 8.19
N SER A 502 1.89 32.20 7.41
CA SER A 502 0.83 33.19 7.18
C SER A 502 -0.38 32.90 8.05
#